data_AF-A0A1G8WE74-F1
#
_entry.id   AF-A0A1G8WE74-F1
#
_cell.length_a   1.000
_cell.length_b   1.000
_cell.length_c   1.000
_cell.angle_alpha   90.00
_cell.angle_beta   90.00
_cell.angle_gamma   90.00
#
_symmetry.space_group_name_H-M   'P 1'
#
loop_
_entity.id
_entity.type
_entity.pdbx_description
1 polymer ?
#
loop_
_entity_poly.entity_id
_entity_poly.type
_entity_poly.pdbx_seq_one_letter_code
_entity_poly.pdbx_strand_id
1 'polypeptide(L)'
;MIDIDKWHDDYVWTLKDVKEAAENGISYKNFYQRVEVYGWTVKKAKTHHVMSRQERCQKYDQKWRDLCEANGIPWQLFISRRVMGWSKEKAATAPHAHDNPVIPKYYRDKARKNGLAYHVIYHRIRNLNWDPEVAVTKPKASRKEAAIEREQKKREKAVHG
;
A
#
# COMPACT_ATOMS: atom_id res chain seq x y z
N MET A 1 12.79 46.70 -27.37
CA MET A 1 11.92 46.40 -28.53
C MET A 1 11.63 44.91 -28.48
N ILE A 2 10.43 44.53 -28.07
CA ILE A 2 9.95 43.15 -28.26
C ILE A 2 9.67 43.05 -29.75
N ASP A 3 10.34 42.12 -30.41
CA ASP A 3 10.22 41.89 -31.84
C ASP A 3 8.84 41.27 -32.11
N ILE A 4 7.88 42.11 -32.48
CA ILE A 4 6.47 41.74 -32.71
C ILE A 4 6.34 40.87 -33.98
N ASP A 5 7.40 40.72 -34.77
CA ASP A 5 7.43 39.94 -36.01
C ASP A 5 7.76 38.45 -35.81
N LYS A 6 7.80 37.98 -34.55
CA LYS A 6 8.00 36.56 -34.18
C LYS A 6 6.71 35.82 -33.82
N TRP A 7 5.56 36.23 -34.35
CA TRP A 7 4.40 35.33 -34.41
C TRP A 7 4.71 34.26 -35.47
N HIS A 8 5.33 33.16 -35.02
CA HIS A 8 5.58 32.02 -35.88
C HIS A 8 4.21 31.48 -36.31
N ASP A 9 4.01 31.27 -37.62
CA ASP A 9 2.83 30.60 -38.21
C ASP A 9 2.47 29.27 -37.53
N ASP A 10 3.41 28.71 -36.75
CA ASP A 10 3.31 27.50 -35.94
C ASP A 10 2.26 27.52 -34.81
N TYR A 11 1.57 28.64 -34.58
CA TYR A 11 0.45 28.74 -33.62
C TYR A 11 -0.93 28.73 -34.29
N VAL A 12 -0.99 28.98 -35.60
CA VAL A 12 -2.24 28.89 -36.36
C VAL A 12 -2.43 27.44 -36.78
N TRP A 13 -3.52 26.80 -36.33
CA TRP A 13 -3.82 25.41 -36.64
C TRP A 13 -5.03 25.28 -37.56
N THR A 14 -4.99 24.25 -38.39
CA THR A 14 -6.01 23.99 -39.41
C THR A 14 -6.77 22.69 -39.13
N LEU A 15 -7.83 22.45 -39.90
CA LEU A 15 -8.55 21.17 -39.85
C LEU A 15 -7.64 19.97 -40.20
N LYS A 16 -6.59 20.20 -41.00
CA LYS A 16 -5.59 19.18 -41.32
C LYS A 16 -4.81 18.77 -40.07
N ASP A 17 -4.38 19.73 -39.25
CA ASP A 17 -3.66 19.45 -38.00
C ASP A 17 -4.52 18.68 -36.99
N VAL A 18 -5.82 18.97 -36.96
CA VAL A 18 -6.78 18.21 -36.13
C VAL A 18 -6.89 16.76 -36.58
N LYS A 19 -6.91 16.51 -37.90
CA LYS A 19 -6.93 15.14 -38.46
C LYS A 19 -5.63 14.39 -38.13
N GLU A 20 -4.48 15.02 -38.34
CA GLU A 20 -3.18 14.45 -37.99
C GLU A 20 -3.06 14.17 -36.47
N ALA A 21 -3.58 15.04 -35.61
CA ALA A 21 -3.63 14.81 -34.17
C ALA A 21 -4.50 13.60 -33.82
N ALA A 22 -5.65 13.44 -34.48
CA ALA A 22 -6.55 12.30 -34.27
C ALA A 22 -5.92 10.97 -34.71
N GLU A 23 -5.17 10.96 -35.82
CA GLU A 23 -4.36 9.80 -36.27
C GLU A 23 -3.31 9.40 -35.22
N ASN A 24 -2.76 10.38 -34.49
CA ASN A 24 -1.86 10.16 -33.35
C ASN A 24 -2.58 9.86 -32.02
N GLY A 25 -3.90 9.62 -32.05
CA GLY A 25 -4.70 9.29 -30.87
C GLY A 25 -4.97 10.49 -29.93
N ILE A 26 -4.79 11.72 -30.40
CA ILE A 26 -5.02 12.93 -29.63
C ILE A 26 -6.39 13.50 -29.99
N SER A 27 -7.29 13.55 -29.02
CA SER A 27 -8.61 14.15 -29.22
C SER A 27 -8.51 15.66 -29.48
N TYR A 28 -9.48 16.20 -30.23
CA TYR A 28 -9.60 17.64 -30.50
C TYR A 28 -9.46 18.48 -29.23
N LYS A 29 -10.14 18.08 -28.14
CA LYS A 29 -10.07 18.77 -26.84
C LYS A 29 -8.64 18.83 -26.28
N ASN A 30 -7.90 17.72 -26.33
CA ASN A 30 -6.51 17.68 -25.83
C ASN A 30 -5.58 18.51 -26.72
N PHE A 31 -5.75 18.44 -28.05
CA PHE A 31 -4.99 19.23 -29.00
C PHE A 31 -5.24 20.74 -28.79
N TYR A 32 -6.50 21.16 -28.75
CA TYR A 32 -6.92 22.54 -28.48
C TYR A 32 -6.34 23.06 -27.16
N GLN A 33 -6.46 22.30 -26.06
CA GLN A 33 -5.90 22.71 -24.78
C GLN A 33 -4.38 22.88 -24.83
N ARG A 34 -3.67 22.01 -25.55
CA ARG A 34 -2.20 22.13 -25.69
C ARG A 34 -1.79 23.41 -26.40
N VAL A 35 -2.48 23.78 -27.48
CA VAL A 35 -2.14 24.98 -28.25
C VAL A 35 -2.60 26.24 -27.52
N GLU A 36 -3.90 26.34 -27.20
CA GLU A 36 -4.52 27.58 -26.72
C GLU A 36 -4.27 27.85 -25.22
N VAL A 37 -4.20 26.80 -24.40
CA VAL A 37 -4.09 26.95 -22.93
C VAL A 37 -2.65 26.75 -22.47
N TYR A 38 -1.96 25.75 -23.02
CA TYR A 38 -0.59 25.42 -22.60
C TYR A 38 0.48 26.11 -23.46
N GLY A 39 0.09 26.79 -24.54
CA GLY A 39 1.01 27.53 -25.42
C GLY A 39 1.97 26.63 -26.21
N TRP A 40 1.63 25.36 -26.44
CA TRP A 40 2.46 24.46 -27.22
C TRP A 40 2.37 24.80 -28.70
N THR A 41 3.50 24.75 -29.41
CA THR A 41 3.53 24.78 -30.88
C THR A 41 2.64 23.68 -31.46
N VAL A 42 1.99 23.92 -32.60
CA VAL A 42 1.10 22.97 -33.26
C VAL A 42 1.75 21.60 -33.48
N LYS A 43 3.01 21.58 -33.94
CA LYS A 43 3.79 20.35 -34.13
C LYS A 43 3.90 19.51 -32.85
N LYS A 44 4.25 20.13 -31.73
CA LYS A 44 4.32 19.47 -30.41
C LYS A 44 2.94 19.02 -29.95
N ALA A 45 1.91 19.84 -30.15
CA ALA A 45 0.55 19.55 -29.71
C ALA A 45 -0.04 18.31 -30.38
N LYS A 46 0.24 18.08 -31.69
CA LYS A 46 -0.28 16.94 -32.46
C LYS A 46 0.54 15.66 -32.40
N THR A 47 1.75 15.69 -31.84
CA THR A 47 2.66 14.51 -31.79
C THR A 47 2.91 13.99 -30.39
N HIS A 48 2.87 14.87 -29.38
CA HIS A 48 3.25 14.47 -28.05
C HIS A 48 2.22 13.49 -27.45
N HIS A 49 2.70 12.36 -26.93
CA HIS A 49 1.87 11.34 -26.31
C HIS A 49 0.97 11.90 -25.18
N VAL A 50 -0.28 11.43 -25.11
CA VAL A 50 -1.23 11.73 -24.01
C VAL A 50 -1.12 10.61 -22.98
N MET A 51 -0.51 10.89 -21.83
CA MET A 51 -0.39 9.90 -20.76
C MET A 51 -1.77 9.39 -20.31
N SER A 52 -1.95 8.08 -20.39
CA SER A 52 -3.08 7.37 -19.80
C SER A 52 -3.11 7.55 -18.28
N ARG A 53 -4.28 7.27 -17.68
CA ARG A 53 -4.42 7.26 -16.22
C ARG A 53 -3.41 6.32 -15.56
N GLN A 54 -3.17 5.15 -16.17
CA GLN A 54 -2.25 4.15 -15.65
C GLN A 54 -0.80 4.65 -15.68
N GLU A 55 -0.35 5.23 -16.79
CA GLU A 55 1.02 5.77 -16.90
C GLU A 55 1.26 6.93 -15.93
N ARG A 56 0.26 7.79 -15.72
CA ARG A 56 0.34 8.83 -14.68
C ARG A 56 0.50 8.20 -13.29
N CYS A 57 -0.31 7.20 -12.96
CA CYS A 57 -0.22 6.49 -11.69
C CYS A 57 1.11 5.76 -11.50
N GLN A 58 1.71 5.21 -12.56
CA GLN A 58 3.03 4.59 -12.48
C GLN A 58 4.12 5.65 -12.27
N LYS A 59 4.14 6.70 -13.09
CA LYS A 59 5.18 7.72 -13.08
C LYS A 59 5.28 8.48 -11.75
N TYR A 60 4.16 8.89 -11.16
CA TYR A 60 4.17 9.72 -9.96
C TYR A 60 4.32 8.93 -8.65
N ASP A 61 4.03 7.62 -8.67
CA ASP A 61 4.05 6.77 -7.49
C ASP A 61 5.13 5.67 -7.51
N GLN A 62 5.96 5.56 -8.56
CA GLN A 62 6.95 4.47 -8.67
C GLN A 62 7.88 4.39 -7.46
N LYS A 63 8.44 5.53 -7.03
CA LYS A 63 9.26 5.61 -5.81
C LYS A 63 8.58 4.96 -4.59
N TRP A 64 7.28 5.18 -4.42
CA TRP A 64 6.53 4.64 -3.29
C TRP A 64 6.19 3.17 -3.48
N ARG A 65 5.97 2.73 -4.72
CA ARG A 65 5.81 1.30 -5.05
C ARG A 65 7.07 0.53 -4.73
N ASP A 66 8.24 1.01 -5.17
CA ASP A 66 9.53 0.38 -4.93
C ASP A 66 9.83 0.32 -3.42
N LEU A 67 9.53 1.40 -2.68
CA LEU A 67 9.69 1.43 -1.23
C LEU A 67 8.73 0.45 -0.53
N CYS A 68 7.47 0.36 -0.96
CA CYS A 68 6.52 -0.59 -0.41
C CYS A 68 6.96 -2.03 -0.66
N GLU A 69 7.43 -2.35 -1.87
CA GLU A 69 7.94 -3.67 -2.23
C GLU A 69 9.17 -4.06 -1.39
N ALA A 70 10.13 -3.14 -1.22
CA ALA A 70 11.29 -3.35 -0.36
C ALA A 70 10.94 -3.58 1.12
N ASN A 71 9.81 -3.04 1.59
CA ASN A 71 9.31 -3.22 2.95
C ASN A 71 8.25 -4.35 3.07
N GLY A 72 7.98 -5.10 1.99
CA GLY A 72 6.96 -6.16 1.99
C GLY A 72 5.52 -5.66 2.18
N ILE A 73 5.25 -4.38 1.89
CA ILE A 73 3.95 -3.74 2.07
C ILE A 73 3.16 -3.83 0.75
N PRO A 74 1.98 -4.47 0.74
CA PRO A 74 1.14 -4.48 -0.44
C PRO A 74 0.71 -3.06 -0.84
N TRP A 75 0.72 -2.76 -2.14
CA TRP A 75 0.32 -1.42 -2.63
C TRP A 75 -1.07 -0.98 -2.14
N GLN A 76 -2.02 -1.92 -2.06
CA GLN A 76 -3.37 -1.63 -1.53
C GLN A 76 -3.35 -1.21 -0.07
N LEU A 77 -2.45 -1.78 0.74
CA LEU A 77 -2.28 -1.38 2.14
C LEU A 77 -1.71 0.03 2.24
N PHE A 78 -0.72 0.37 1.41
CA PHE A 78 -0.19 1.72 1.31
C PHE A 78 -1.30 2.74 0.97
N ILE A 79 -2.12 2.45 -0.06
CA ILE A 79 -3.24 3.31 -0.45
C ILE A 79 -4.24 3.48 0.69
N SER A 80 -4.63 2.38 1.35
CA SER A 80 -5.52 2.41 2.51
C SER A 80 -4.97 3.31 3.62
N ARG A 81 -3.68 3.17 3.96
CA ARG A 81 -3.00 4.02 4.95
C ARG A 81 -2.98 5.50 4.53
N ARG A 82 -2.79 5.79 3.24
CA ARG A 82 -2.86 7.16 2.69
C ARG A 82 -4.26 7.77 2.83
N VAL A 83 -5.32 6.99 2.58
CA VAL A 83 -6.71 7.41 2.79
C VAL A 83 -6.99 7.65 4.28
N MET A 84 -6.38 6.88 5.17
CA MET A 84 -6.42 7.08 6.63
C MET A 84 -5.55 8.25 7.12
N GLY A 85 -4.99 9.07 6.23
CA GLY A 85 -4.24 10.28 6.59
C GLY A 85 -2.78 10.04 6.99
N TRP A 86 -2.22 8.86 6.74
CA TRP A 86 -0.80 8.61 7.05
C TRP A 86 0.11 9.36 6.09
N SER A 87 1.29 9.79 6.56
CA SER A 87 2.35 10.27 5.67
C SER A 87 2.79 9.16 4.71
N LYS A 88 3.35 9.54 3.55
CA LYS A 88 3.77 8.56 2.54
C LYS A 88 4.87 7.65 3.08
N GLU A 89 5.82 8.24 3.79
CA GLU A 89 6.92 7.56 4.47
C GLU A 89 6.37 6.52 5.44
N LYS A 90 5.50 6.94 6.37
CA LYS A 90 4.90 6.04 7.37
C LYS A 90 4.05 4.95 6.72
N ALA A 91 3.30 5.29 5.67
CA ALA A 91 2.45 4.34 4.96
C ALA A 91 3.27 3.22 4.28
N ALA A 92 4.47 3.57 3.80
CA ALA A 92 5.37 2.70 3.05
C ALA A 92 6.45 2.00 3.90
N THR A 93 6.52 2.23 5.21
CA THR A 93 7.52 1.58 6.09
C THR A 93 6.93 0.90 7.31
N ALA A 94 5.71 1.25 7.72
CA ALA A 94 5.12 0.61 8.89
C ALA A 94 4.80 -0.88 8.63
N PRO A 95 5.13 -1.77 9.58
CA PRO A 95 4.91 -3.20 9.42
C PRO A 95 3.43 -3.52 9.17
N HIS A 96 3.16 -4.59 8.42
CA HIS A 96 1.79 -4.99 8.18
C HIS A 96 1.22 -5.60 9.46
N ALA A 97 0.11 -5.08 9.98
CA ALA A 97 -0.51 -5.61 11.21
C ALA A 97 -0.87 -7.11 11.12
N HIS A 98 -0.94 -7.66 9.90
CA HIS A 98 -1.21 -9.07 9.62
C HIS A 98 0.06 -9.90 9.37
N ASP A 99 1.25 -9.38 9.65
CA ASP A 99 2.46 -10.17 9.91
C ASP A 99 2.33 -10.93 11.25
N ASN A 100 1.12 -11.39 11.56
CA ASN A 100 0.89 -12.44 12.51
C ASN A 100 1.68 -13.64 12.00
N PRO A 101 2.50 -14.28 12.86
CA PRO A 101 3.11 -15.54 12.50
C PRO A 101 1.98 -16.47 12.08
N VAL A 102 1.93 -16.81 10.79
CA VAL A 102 1.02 -17.83 10.30
C VAL A 102 1.51 -19.10 10.98
N ILE A 103 0.82 -19.52 12.04
CA ILE A 103 1.18 -20.72 12.78
C ILE A 103 1.18 -21.87 11.77
N PRO A 104 2.32 -22.51 11.49
CA PRO A 104 2.43 -23.51 10.43
C PRO A 104 1.35 -24.58 10.54
N LYS A 105 0.87 -25.10 9.40
CA LYS A 105 -0.22 -26.11 9.36
C LYS A 105 0.06 -27.29 10.29
N TYR A 106 1.31 -27.75 10.33
CA TYR A 106 1.79 -28.78 11.26
C TYR A 106 1.37 -28.53 12.71
N TYR A 107 1.64 -27.33 13.25
CA TYR A 107 1.30 -26.96 14.63
C TYR A 107 -0.22 -26.88 14.84
N ARG A 108 -0.96 -26.42 13.83
CA ARG A 108 -2.44 -26.36 13.91
C ARG A 108 -3.05 -27.76 13.99
N ASP A 109 -2.56 -28.68 13.19
CA ASP A 109 -3.05 -30.07 13.16
C ASP A 109 -2.68 -30.80 14.47
N LYS A 110 -1.46 -30.58 14.99
CA LYS A 110 -1.01 -31.11 16.29
C LYS A 110 -1.83 -30.57 17.46
N ALA A 111 -2.10 -29.26 17.49
CA ALA A 111 -2.94 -28.63 18.49
C ALA A 111 -4.38 -29.18 18.47
N ARG A 112 -4.95 -29.36 17.27
CA ARG A 112 -6.30 -29.93 17.10
C ARG A 112 -6.38 -31.35 17.67
N LYS A 113 -5.35 -32.18 17.46
CA LYS A 113 -5.24 -33.53 18.06
C LYS A 113 -5.19 -33.47 19.60
N ASN A 114 -4.57 -32.43 20.16
CA ASN A 114 -4.47 -32.19 21.60
C ASN A 114 -5.67 -31.42 22.18
N GLY A 115 -6.75 -31.23 21.41
CA GLY A 115 -7.96 -30.53 21.88
C GLY A 115 -7.80 -29.02 22.07
N LEU A 116 -6.77 -28.40 21.49
CA LEU A 116 -6.51 -26.97 21.57
C LEU A 116 -7.05 -26.24 20.35
N ALA A 117 -7.82 -25.17 20.58
CA ALA A 117 -8.31 -24.30 19.53
C ALA A 117 -7.22 -23.35 18.99
N TYR A 118 -7.36 -22.92 17.74
CA TYR A 118 -6.40 -22.02 17.06
C TYR A 118 -6.11 -20.75 17.87
N HIS A 119 -7.14 -20.10 18.43
CA HIS A 119 -6.95 -18.86 19.19
C HIS A 119 -6.09 -19.06 20.46
N VAL A 120 -6.08 -20.28 21.03
CA VAL A 120 -5.28 -20.60 22.22
C VAL A 120 -3.81 -20.67 21.87
N ILE A 121 -3.46 -21.42 20.82
CA ILE A 121 -2.07 -21.55 20.36
C ILE A 121 -1.55 -20.21 19.81
N TYR A 122 -2.42 -19.45 19.15
CA TYR A 122 -2.11 -18.10 18.70
C TYR A 122 -1.77 -17.18 19.86
N HIS A 123 -2.59 -17.14 20.90
CA HIS A 123 -2.30 -16.32 22.09
C HIS A 123 -1.00 -16.74 22.79
N ARG A 124 -0.76 -18.06 22.91
CA ARG A 124 0.47 -18.59 23.52
C ARG A 124 1.73 -18.15 22.76
N ILE A 125 1.74 -18.30 21.44
CA ILE A 125 2.91 -17.96 20.62
C ILE A 125 3.06 -16.43 20.52
N ARG A 126 1.97 -15.71 20.23
CA ARG A 126 2.04 -14.27 19.89
C ARG A 126 2.11 -13.36 21.11
N ASN A 127 1.36 -13.65 22.17
CA ASN A 127 1.20 -12.77 23.33
C ASN A 127 2.04 -13.24 24.51
N LEU A 128 2.16 -14.56 24.71
CA LEU A 128 2.95 -15.13 25.80
C LEU A 128 4.37 -15.52 25.36
N ASN A 129 4.68 -15.42 24.06
CA ASN A 129 5.98 -15.72 23.49
C ASN A 129 6.47 -17.14 23.82
N TRP A 130 5.54 -18.11 23.91
CA TRP A 130 5.86 -19.51 24.15
C TRP A 130 6.48 -20.16 22.91
N ASP A 131 7.37 -21.12 23.16
CA ASP A 131 7.85 -22.02 22.12
C ASP A 131 6.67 -22.74 21.42
N PRO A 132 6.65 -22.84 20.07
CA PRO A 132 5.56 -23.46 19.34
C PRO A 132 5.25 -24.91 19.75
N GLU A 133 6.25 -25.73 20.07
CA GLU A 133 6.04 -27.12 20.50
C GLU A 133 5.35 -27.18 21.87
N VAL A 134 5.79 -26.33 22.79
CA VAL A 134 5.16 -26.20 24.12
C VAL A 134 3.74 -25.65 24.00
N ALA A 135 3.53 -24.69 23.10
CA ALA A 135 2.25 -24.03 22.89
C ALA A 135 1.14 -24.98 22.41
N VAL A 136 1.49 -26.00 21.61
CA VAL A 136 0.52 -26.98 21.08
C VAL A 136 0.37 -28.24 21.95
N THR A 137 1.21 -28.44 22.96
CA THR A 137 1.19 -29.65 23.81
C THR A 137 0.61 -29.39 25.19
N LYS A 138 0.85 -28.21 25.77
CA LYS A 138 0.42 -27.92 27.14
C LYS A 138 -1.12 -27.80 27.22
N PRO A 139 -1.81 -28.49 28.14
CA PRO A 139 -3.27 -28.38 28.26
C PRO A 139 -3.69 -26.97 28.69
N LYS A 140 -4.96 -26.62 28.45
CA LYS A 140 -5.55 -25.36 28.93
C LYS A 140 -5.87 -25.51 30.41
N ALA A 141 -5.37 -24.61 31.25
CA ALA A 141 -5.70 -24.59 32.68
C ALA A 141 -7.22 -24.44 32.89
N SER A 142 -7.74 -25.08 33.94
CA SER A 142 -9.14 -24.91 34.31
C SER A 142 -9.40 -23.46 34.77
N ARG A 143 -10.66 -23.01 34.72
CA ARG A 143 -11.02 -21.66 35.21
C ARG A 143 -10.60 -21.45 36.67
N LYS A 144 -10.69 -22.50 37.49
CA LYS A 144 -10.31 -22.46 38.92
C LYS A 144 -8.80 -22.30 39.07
N GLU A 145 -8.01 -23.12 38.38
CA GLU A 145 -6.54 -23.00 38.36
C GLU A 145 -6.08 -21.63 37.87
N ALA A 146 -6.65 -21.12 36.78
CA ALA A 146 -6.31 -19.81 36.24
C ALA A 146 -6.66 -18.66 37.19
N ALA A 147 -7.72 -18.80 37.99
CA ALA A 147 -8.08 -17.82 39.02
C ALA A 147 -7.06 -17.82 40.17
N ILE A 148 -6.65 -19.01 40.63
CA ILE A 148 -5.61 -19.17 41.66
C ILE A 148 -4.28 -18.57 41.19
N GLU A 149 -3.85 -18.89 39.96
CA GLU A 149 -2.60 -18.37 39.39
C GLU A 149 -2.62 -16.83 39.24
N ARG A 150 -3.76 -16.26 38.83
CA ARG A 150 -3.93 -14.80 38.77
C ARG A 150 -3.79 -14.14 40.12
N GLU A 151 -4.40 -14.72 41.16
CA GLU A 151 -4.31 -14.21 42.52
C GLU A 151 -2.87 -14.29 43.06
N GLN A 152 -2.16 -15.41 42.81
CA GLN A 152 -0.75 -15.57 43.15
C GLN A 152 0.12 -14.51 42.48
N LYS A 153 0.01 -14.33 41.16
CA LYS A 153 0.75 -13.29 40.42
C LYS A 153 0.46 -11.88 40.93
N LYS A 154 -0.79 -11.62 41.34
CA LYS A 154 -1.19 -10.32 41.90
C LYS A 154 -0.49 -10.04 43.23
N ARG A 155 -0.37 -11.08 44.08
CA ARG A 155 0.36 -11.03 45.35
C ARG A 155 1.86 -10.89 45.14
N GLU A 156 2.45 -11.67 44.26
CA GLU A 156 3.88 -11.57 43.91
C GLU A 156 4.25 -10.17 43.42
N LYS A 157 3.42 -9.59 42.54
CA LYS A 157 3.60 -8.23 42.05
C LYS A 157 3.45 -7.17 43.14
N ALA A 158 2.59 -7.38 44.12
CA ALA A 158 2.44 -6.47 45.27
C ALA A 158 3.59 -6.57 46.27
N VAL A 159 4.32 -7.69 46.29
CA VAL A 159 5.50 -7.89 47.14
C VAL A 159 6.78 -7.36 46.48
N HIS A 160 6.89 -7.47 45.14
CA HIS A 160 8.11 -7.14 44.40
C HIS A 160 8.03 -5.84 43.57
N GLY A 161 6.88 -5.16 43.56
CA GLY A 161 6.65 -3.91 42.83
C GLY A 161 6.29 -2.78 43.77
#